data_AF-A0A8J7C4D3-F1
#
_entry.id   AF-A0A8J7C4D3-F1
#
_cell.length_a   1.000
_cell.length_b   1.000
_cell.length_c   1.000
_cell.angle_alpha   90.00
_cell.angle_beta   90.00
_cell.angle_gamma   90.00
#
_symmetry.space_group_name_H-M   'P 1'
#
loop_
_entity.id
_entity.type
_entity.pdbx_description
1 polymer ?
#
loop_
_entity_poly.entity_id
_entity_poly.type
_entity_poly.pdbx_seq_one_letter_code
_entity_poly.pdbx_strand_id
1 'polypeptide(L)'
;MSDTLPEDTIATFNAIANILLRCFVITVGAMLFTWLVVFILGDVIFSIYSQLMEISRKEFDLFFLYTMTFLKALNILFFGIPFVAIKWYLRGNK
;
A
#
# COMPACT_ATOMS: atom_id res chain seq x y z
N MET A 1 -26.23 -20.91 20.38
CA MET A 1 -26.18 -21.48 19.03
C MET A 1 -25.20 -20.61 18.26
N SER A 2 -23.92 -20.97 18.29
CA SER A 2 -22.92 -20.32 17.44
C SER A 2 -23.21 -20.81 16.03
N ASP A 3 -23.86 -19.99 15.21
CA ASP A 3 -23.96 -20.25 13.77
C ASP A 3 -22.53 -20.25 13.23
N THR A 4 -21.94 -21.43 13.16
CA THR A 4 -20.67 -21.66 12.48
C THR A 4 -20.85 -21.24 11.04
N LEU A 5 -20.01 -20.32 10.58
CA LEU A 5 -20.07 -19.83 9.21
C LEU A 5 -20.00 -21.01 8.22
N PRO A 6 -20.83 -20.99 7.16
CA PRO A 6 -20.75 -21.98 6.09
C PRO A 6 -19.31 -22.10 5.54
N GLU A 7 -18.85 -23.32 5.28
CA GLU A 7 -17.46 -23.58 4.85
C GLU A 7 -17.09 -22.83 3.56
N ASP A 8 -18.05 -22.64 2.65
CA ASP A 8 -17.94 -21.86 1.41
C ASP A 8 -17.72 -20.36 1.67
N THR A 9 -18.35 -19.81 2.71
CA THR A 9 -18.15 -18.42 3.12
C THR A 9 -16.75 -18.23 3.70
N ILE A 10 -16.27 -19.18 4.52
CA ILE A 10 -14.92 -19.17 5.07
C ILE A 10 -13.86 -19.28 3.95
N ALA A 11 -14.10 -20.13 2.95
CA ALA A 11 -13.21 -20.27 1.81
C ALA A 11 -13.13 -18.96 1.00
N THR A 12 -14.27 -18.32 0.74
CA THR A 12 -14.35 -17.05 0.01
C THR A 12 -13.62 -15.93 0.73
N PHE A 13 -13.83 -15.76 2.04
CA PHE A 13 -13.12 -14.76 2.83
C PHE A 13 -11.61 -15.01 2.89
N ASN A 14 -11.17 -16.28 2.95
CA ASN A 14 -9.74 -16.59 2.88
C ASN A 14 -9.15 -16.26 1.49
N ALA A 15 -9.87 -16.51 0.41
CA ALA A 15 -9.45 -16.13 -0.93
C ALA A 15 -9.30 -14.60 -1.07
N ILE A 16 -10.30 -13.85 -0.60
CA ILE A 16 -10.29 -12.39 -0.59
C ILE A 16 -9.11 -11.87 0.26
N ALA A 17 -8.93 -12.38 1.48
CA ALA A 17 -7.80 -12.00 2.34
C ALA A 17 -6.44 -12.24 1.66
N ASN A 18 -6.27 -13.38 0.97
CA ASN A 18 -5.04 -13.66 0.23
C ASN A 18 -4.82 -12.68 -0.94
N ILE A 19 -5.88 -12.28 -1.64
CA ILE A 19 -5.79 -11.27 -2.71
C ILE A 19 -5.37 -9.92 -2.10
N LEU A 20 -6.00 -9.49 -1.01
CA LEU A 20 -5.66 -8.24 -0.33
C LEU A 20 -4.19 -8.23 0.12
N LEU A 21 -3.70 -9.34 0.66
CA LEU A 21 -2.30 -9.47 1.06
C LEU A 21 -1.35 -9.36 -0.14
N ARG A 22 -1.67 -10.00 -1.26
CA ARG A 22 -0.86 -9.89 -2.49
C ARG A 22 -0.85 -8.46 -3.01
N CYS A 23 -1.99 -7.78 -3.03
CA CYS A 23 -2.07 -6.37 -3.42
C CYS A 23 -1.24 -5.48 -2.49
N PHE A 24 -1.30 -5.72 -1.17
CA PHE A 24 -0.48 -5.01 -0.19
C PHE A 24 1.01 -5.20 -0.47
N VAL A 25 1.47 -6.45 -0.66
CA VAL A 25 2.88 -6.77 -0.91
C VAL A 25 3.37 -6.17 -2.23
N ILE A 26 2.59 -6.27 -3.30
CA ILE A 26 2.92 -5.68 -4.61
C ILE A 26 3.03 -4.16 -4.47
N THR A 27 2.09 -3.51 -3.76
CA THR A 27 2.09 -2.06 -3.55
C THR A 27 3.29 -1.61 -2.71
N VAL A 28 3.63 -2.34 -1.64
CA VAL A 28 4.87 -2.09 -0.87
C VAL A 28 6.10 -2.25 -1.76
N GLY A 29 6.16 -3.30 -2.58
CA GLY A 29 7.24 -3.53 -3.53
C GLY A 29 7.39 -2.37 -4.53
N ALA A 30 6.28 -1.92 -5.11
CA ALA A 30 6.25 -0.77 -6.02
C ALA A 30 6.71 0.52 -5.34
N MET A 31 6.32 0.76 -4.08
CA MET A 31 6.80 1.92 -3.32
C MET A 31 8.30 1.89 -3.07
N LEU A 32 8.83 0.73 -2.66
CA LEU A 32 10.26 0.55 -2.44
C LEU A 32 11.04 0.74 -3.75
N PHE A 33 10.50 0.23 -4.85
CA PHE A 33 11.07 0.43 -6.17
C PHE A 33 11.08 1.91 -6.57
N THR A 34 9.96 2.63 -6.44
CA THR A 34 9.89 4.07 -6.73
C THR A 34 10.83 4.87 -5.84
N TRP A 35 10.94 4.52 -4.56
CA TRP A 35 11.90 5.15 -3.65
C TRP A 35 13.35 4.92 -4.10
N LEU A 36 13.69 3.69 -4.50
CA LEU A 36 15.02 3.34 -4.99
C LEU A 36 15.34 4.07 -6.32
N VAL A 37 14.37 4.15 -7.23
CA VAL A 37 14.51 4.91 -8.48
C VAL A 37 14.76 6.38 -8.18
N VAL A 38 13.99 7.01 -7.28
CA VAL A 38 14.20 8.42 -6.91
C VAL A 38 15.51 8.63 -6.16
N PHE A 39 15.95 7.66 -5.36
CA PHE A 39 17.24 7.73 -4.67
C PHE A 39 18.42 7.71 -5.66
N ILE A 40 18.36 6.87 -6.70
CA ILE A 40 19.44 6.73 -7.70
C ILE A 40 19.38 7.83 -8.76
N LEU A 41 18.18 8.14 -9.26
CA LEU A 41 17.94 9.08 -10.37
C LEU A 41 17.43 10.45 -9.90
N GLY A 42 17.58 10.76 -8.61
CA GLY A 42 17.00 11.95 -8.00
C GLY A 42 17.40 13.26 -8.67
N ASP A 43 18.65 13.39 -9.12
CA ASP A 43 19.12 14.58 -9.82
C ASP A 43 18.51 14.71 -11.23
N VAL A 44 18.33 13.59 -11.93
CA VAL A 44 17.69 13.55 -13.26
C VAL A 44 16.21 13.89 -13.15
N ILE A 45 15.53 13.29 -12.17
CA ILE A 45 14.11 13.54 -11.91
C ILE A 45 13.92 14.99 -11.47
N PHE A 46 14.75 15.49 -10.56
CA PHE A 46 14.73 16.90 -10.16
C PHE A 46 14.89 17.82 -11.37
N SER A 47 15.84 17.57 -12.27
CA SER A 47 16.03 18.39 -13.47
C SER A 47 14.81 18.42 -14.39
N ILE A 48 14.08 17.31 -14.51
CA ILE A 48 12.84 17.23 -15.32
C ILE A 48 11.73 18.02 -14.63
N TYR A 49 11.55 17.83 -13.32
CA TYR A 49 10.49 18.51 -12.57
C TYR A 49 10.76 20.01 -12.37
N SER A 50 12.02 20.42 -12.23
CA SER A 50 12.41 21.82 -12.13
C SER A 50 12.15 22.58 -13.43
N GLN A 51 12.32 21.92 -14.59
CA GLN A 51 11.96 22.50 -15.89
C GLN A 51 10.46 22.63 -16.09
N LEU A 52 9.67 21.73 -15.50
CA LEU A 52 8.21 21.72 -15.68
C LEU A 52 7.46 22.62 -14.69
N MET A 53 7.99 22.81 -13.47
CA MET A 53 7.25 23.44 -12.37
C MET A 53 8.03 24.49 -11.55
N GLU A 54 9.22 24.94 -11.99
CA GLU A 54 10.04 25.95 -11.29
C GLU A 54 10.26 25.67 -9.78
N ILE A 55 10.26 24.40 -9.39
CA ILE A 55 10.31 23.98 -7.97
C ILE A 55 11.74 23.89 -7.47
N SER A 56 11.96 24.33 -6.23
CA SER A 56 13.24 24.16 -5.55
C SER A 56 13.49 22.70 -5.13
N ARG A 57 14.76 22.32 -4.94
CA ARG A 57 15.16 20.98 -4.48
C ARG A 57 14.45 20.58 -3.18
N LYS A 58 14.32 21.52 -2.25
CA LYS A 58 13.67 21.31 -0.95
C LYS A 58 12.18 21.02 -1.09
N GLU A 59 11.50 21.73 -1.96
CA GLU A 59 10.07 21.53 -2.21
C GLU A 59 9.81 20.19 -2.90
N PHE A 60 10.69 19.79 -3.81
CA PHE A 60 10.64 18.47 -4.44
C PHE A 60 10.78 17.33 -3.41
N ASP A 61 11.77 17.41 -2.53
CA ASP A 61 11.99 16.39 -1.49
C ASP A 61 10.81 16.31 -0.51
N LEU A 62 10.27 17.47 -0.11
CA LEU A 62 9.08 17.53 0.74
C LEU A 62 7.86 16.93 0.05
N PHE A 63 7.61 17.30 -1.21
CA PHE A 63 6.51 16.76 -1.99
C PHE A 63 6.62 15.24 -2.10
N PHE A 64 7.79 14.73 -2.47
CA PHE A 64 8.03 13.29 -2.56
C PHE A 64 7.82 12.58 -1.23
N LEU A 65 8.30 13.15 -0.12
CA LEU A 65 8.09 12.62 1.21
C LEU A 65 6.61 12.57 1.59
N TYR A 66 5.85 13.64 1.34
CA TYR A 66 4.42 13.69 1.60
C TYR A 66 3.66 12.67 0.75
N THR A 67 3.93 12.61 -0.56
CA THR A 67 3.31 11.65 -1.47
C THR A 67 3.60 10.22 -1.04
N MET A 68 4.86 9.90 -0.69
CA MET A 68 5.22 8.56 -0.23
C MET A 68 4.57 8.18 1.09
N THR A 69 4.54 9.12 2.05
CA THR A 69 3.89 8.89 3.35
C THR A 69 2.39 8.69 3.19
N PHE A 70 1.76 9.51 2.36
CA PHE A 70 0.33 9.41 2.06
C PHE A 70 -0.01 8.10 1.37
N LEU A 71 0.72 7.72 0.32
CA LEU A 71 0.50 6.43 -0.35
C LEU A 71 0.70 5.26 0.62
N LYS A 72 1.72 5.30 1.49
CA LYS A 72 1.94 4.25 2.51
C LYS A 72 0.73 4.12 3.44
N ALA A 73 0.18 5.26 3.88
CA ALA A 73 -1.02 5.28 4.71
C ALA A 73 -2.24 4.70 3.97
N LEU A 74 -2.46 5.07 2.71
CA LEU A 74 -3.53 4.49 1.89
C LEU A 74 -3.36 2.97 1.71
N ASN A 75 -2.15 2.49 1.46
CA ASN A 75 -1.90 1.06 1.30
C ASN A 75 -2.25 0.27 2.58
N ILE A 76 -1.90 0.80 3.75
CA ILE A 76 -2.28 0.20 5.03
C ILE A 76 -3.80 0.27 5.24
N LEU A 77 -4.43 1.41 4.97
CA LEU A 77 -5.86 1.63 5.16
C LEU A 77 -6.72 0.73 4.26
N PHE A 78 -6.38 0.64 2.97
CA PHE A 78 -7.20 -0.06 1.96
C PHE A 78 -6.86 -1.55 1.79
N PHE A 79 -5.64 -1.98 2.12
CA PHE A 79 -5.27 -3.39 1.98
C PHE A 79 -4.90 -4.05 3.31
N GLY A 80 -4.16 -3.36 4.17
CA GLY A 80 -3.73 -3.89 5.47
C GLY A 80 -4.89 -4.09 6.45
N ILE A 81 -5.67 -3.04 6.71
CA ILE A 81 -6.81 -3.08 7.63
C ILE A 81 -7.85 -4.15 7.21
N PRO A 82 -8.34 -4.18 5.96
CA PRO A 82 -9.34 -5.17 5.60
C PRO A 82 -8.79 -6.60 5.58
N PHE A 83 -7.50 -6.82 5.28
CA PHE A 83 -6.87 -8.13 5.46
C PHE A 83 -6.92 -8.60 6.93
N VAL A 84 -6.51 -7.72 7.85
CA VAL A 84 -6.50 -8.02 9.29
C VAL A 84 -7.93 -8.22 9.80
N ALA A 85 -8.88 -7.39 9.37
CA ALA A 85 -10.28 -7.50 9.75
C ALA A 85 -10.88 -8.85 9.36
N ILE A 86 -10.66 -9.31 8.11
CA ILE A 86 -11.14 -10.61 7.64
C ILE A 86 -10.50 -11.75 8.45
N LYS A 87 -9.18 -11.71 8.65
CA LYS A 87 -8.48 -12.76 9.43
C LYS A 87 -8.94 -12.80 10.88
N TRP A 88 -9.19 -11.65 11.49
CA TRP A 88 -9.68 -11.58 12.87
C TRP A 88 -11.11 -12.10 12.98
N TYR A 89 -11.99 -11.69 12.05
CA TYR A 89 -13.36 -12.18 11.99
C TYR A 89 -13.42 -13.70 11.80
N LEU A 90 -12.60 -14.27 10.90
CA LEU A 90 -12.52 -15.72 10.68
C LEU A 90 -11.93 -16.48 11.89
N ARG A 91 -11.07 -15.85 12.69
CA ARG A 91 -10.50 -16.48 13.90
C ARG A 91 -11.49 -16.52 15.06
N GLY A 92 -12.41 -15.56 15.14
CA GLY A 92 -13.45 -15.51 16.18
C GLY A 92 -14.68 -16.39 15.89
N ASN A 93 -14.89 -16.77 14.63
CA ASN A 93 -16.02 -17.60 14.17
C ASN A 93 -15.59 -19.01 13.71
N LYS A 94 -14.37 -19.43 14.09
CA LYS A 94 -13.86 -20.79 13.97
C LYS A 94 -14.10 -21.54 15.27
#